data_AF-A0A918CZZ4-F1
#
_entry.id   AF-A0A918CZZ4-F1
#
_cell.length_a   1.000
_cell.length_b   1.000
_cell.length_c   1.000
_cell.angle_alpha   90.00
_cell.angle_beta   90.00
_cell.angle_gamma   90.00
#
_symmetry.space_group_name_H-M   'P 1'
#
loop_
_entity.id
_entity.type
_entity.pdbx_description
1 polymer ?
#
loop_
_entity_poly.entity_id
_entity_poly.type
_entity_poly.pdbx_seq_one_letter_code
_entity_poly.pdbx_strand_id
1 'polypeptide(L)'
;MDERIDLAVPAVRWLWKKATLQEKTVPQSFAFDEVNKRLYVLQVAPGGRAQGNLCLTRLDYAGNRLGHMYLPRFGHGVSMGVQNASDGTVYIWTEAQAVQGYGNGVTRFRFVDGVTRTLDKVKVRHPIPGSVNNQPSVCTATGRIAVRHRVSGTPRYRVYDLDAFVAGDYSTHLADFPQTGAHPDPDVPFQGYALHGDHLYQLAGTAYDDATNPRSGHGNAYLSCLDIRTGKLLQRERTEAGYSLDHREPEGLAIRHKGGLRLYLGLASGAEGARTFSIYYKPYTPPQS
;
A
#
# COMPACT_ATOMS: atom_id res chain seq x y z
N MET A 1 -1.32 -7.25 19.28
CA MET A 1 -0.31 -6.17 19.39
C MET A 1 -1.07 -4.87 19.28
N ASP A 2 -1.10 -4.10 20.37
CA ASP A 2 -2.03 -2.97 20.56
C ASP A 2 -1.37 -1.59 20.33
N GLU A 3 -0.14 -1.57 19.82
CA GLU A 3 0.55 -0.32 19.49
C GLU A 3 -0.19 0.37 18.33
N ARG A 4 -0.94 1.41 18.67
CA ARG A 4 -1.67 2.25 17.71
C ARG A 4 -0.94 3.56 17.51
N ILE A 5 -0.71 3.92 16.25
CA ILE A 5 -0.16 5.22 15.87
C ILE A 5 -1.31 6.23 15.89
N ASP A 6 -1.17 7.26 16.71
CA ASP A 6 -2.09 8.39 16.71
C ASP A 6 -2.00 9.14 15.37
N LEU A 7 -3.12 9.27 14.69
CA LEU A 7 -3.18 9.93 13.39
C LEU A 7 -3.17 11.45 13.49
N ALA A 8 -3.31 12.05 14.68
CA ALA A 8 -3.28 13.49 14.88
C ALA A 8 -1.84 14.05 14.90
N VAL A 9 -0.84 13.22 15.18
CA VAL A 9 0.56 13.68 15.27
C VAL A 9 1.04 14.27 13.93
N PRO A 10 1.84 15.35 13.93
CA PRO A 10 2.38 15.91 12.70
C PRO A 10 3.16 14.90 11.87
N ALA A 11 3.00 14.95 10.55
CA ALA A 11 3.76 14.09 9.66
C ALA A 11 5.18 14.65 9.44
N VAL A 12 6.18 13.78 9.49
CA VAL A 12 7.58 14.11 9.26
C VAL A 12 7.99 13.70 7.84
N ARG A 13 8.64 14.61 7.12
CA ARG A 13 9.16 14.34 5.77
C ARG A 13 10.35 13.38 5.86
N TRP A 14 10.33 12.31 5.07
CA TRP A 14 11.43 11.36 4.98
C TRP A 14 12.13 11.40 3.62
N LEU A 15 11.37 11.26 2.53
CA LEU A 15 11.85 11.44 1.16
C LEU A 15 11.10 12.60 0.51
N TRP A 16 11.81 13.40 -0.28
CA TRP A 16 11.26 14.63 -0.88
C TRP A 16 11.52 14.68 -2.38
N LYS A 17 10.44 14.77 -3.17
CA LYS A 17 10.44 14.95 -4.64
C LYS A 17 11.51 14.13 -5.36
N LYS A 18 11.58 12.83 -5.04
CA LYS A 18 12.52 11.90 -5.67
C LYS A 18 12.04 11.54 -7.08
N ALA A 19 12.92 11.74 -8.07
CA ALA A 19 12.66 11.43 -9.49
C ALA A 19 13.28 10.10 -9.95
N THR A 20 13.47 9.16 -9.01
CA THR A 20 14.30 7.95 -9.17
C THR A 20 13.50 6.71 -9.52
N LEU A 21 12.16 6.76 -9.49
CA LEU A 21 11.34 5.64 -9.96
C LEU A 21 11.61 5.33 -11.44
N GLN A 22 11.40 4.07 -11.82
CA GLN A 22 11.62 3.63 -13.20
C GLN A 22 10.65 4.35 -14.14
N GLU A 23 9.37 4.30 -13.82
CA GLU A 23 8.35 4.97 -14.64
C GLU A 23 8.16 6.42 -14.20
N LYS A 24 7.62 7.24 -15.11
CA LYS A 24 7.25 8.64 -14.83
C LYS A 24 5.77 8.81 -14.50
N THR A 25 5.10 7.71 -14.18
CA THR A 25 3.73 7.65 -13.68
C THR A 25 3.70 7.83 -12.16
N VAL A 26 2.52 8.04 -11.61
CA VAL A 26 2.32 8.11 -10.15
C VAL A 26 2.70 6.75 -9.50
N PRO A 27 3.33 6.74 -8.31
CA PRO A 27 3.39 5.52 -7.49
C PRO A 27 1.98 5.07 -7.15
N GLN A 28 1.81 3.81 -6.74
CA GLN A 28 0.50 3.25 -6.36
C GLN A 28 0.55 2.65 -4.95
N SER A 29 1.67 2.01 -4.62
CA SER A 29 1.97 1.58 -3.27
C SER A 29 3.46 1.37 -3.08
N PHE A 30 3.87 1.18 -1.84
CA PHE A 30 5.24 0.88 -1.48
C PHE A 30 5.30 -0.01 -0.24
N ALA A 31 6.42 -0.71 -0.05
CA ALA A 31 6.68 -1.50 1.15
C ALA A 31 8.17 -1.55 1.49
N PHE A 32 8.45 -1.80 2.77
CA PHE A 32 9.81 -1.85 3.31
C PHE A 32 10.29 -3.28 3.49
N ASP A 33 11.50 -3.55 3.02
CA ASP A 33 12.35 -4.63 3.52
C ASP A 33 13.28 -4.06 4.59
N GLU A 34 12.90 -4.24 5.84
CA GLU A 34 13.65 -3.71 7.00
C GLU A 34 14.91 -4.51 7.32
N VAL A 35 15.00 -5.74 6.83
CA VAL A 35 16.19 -6.58 6.99
C VAL A 35 17.28 -6.05 6.07
N ASN A 36 16.97 -5.87 4.78
CA ASN A 36 17.95 -5.48 3.77
C ASN A 36 17.98 -3.97 3.48
N LYS A 37 17.20 -3.17 4.22
CA LYS A 37 17.06 -1.71 4.05
C LYS A 37 16.70 -1.32 2.61
N ARG A 38 15.71 -2.02 2.04
CA ARG A 38 15.18 -1.76 0.69
C ARG A 38 13.77 -1.21 0.74
N LEU A 39 13.47 -0.30 -0.16
CA LEU A 39 12.13 0.22 -0.41
C LEU A 39 11.69 -0.26 -1.78
N TYR A 40 10.51 -0.87 -1.85
CA TYR A 40 9.91 -1.29 -3.10
C TYR A 40 8.71 -0.40 -3.40
N VAL A 41 8.56 0.06 -4.65
CA VAL A 41 7.48 0.95 -5.07
C VAL A 41 6.85 0.40 -6.34
N LEU A 42 5.54 0.26 -6.35
CA LEU A 42 4.76 -0.11 -7.53
C LEU A 42 4.26 1.14 -8.26
N GLN A 43 4.27 1.06 -9.58
CA GLN A 43 3.66 2.02 -10.49
C GLN A 43 2.85 1.25 -11.53
N VAL A 44 1.77 1.86 -12.02
CA VAL A 44 1.19 1.39 -13.30
C VAL A 44 2.17 1.73 -14.41
N ALA A 45 2.53 0.72 -15.21
CA ALA A 45 3.40 0.92 -16.36
C ALA A 45 2.69 1.77 -17.43
N PRO A 46 3.42 2.58 -18.22
CA PRO A 46 2.83 3.37 -19.30
C PRO A 46 1.97 2.52 -20.24
N GLY A 47 0.75 2.99 -20.53
CA GLY A 47 -0.23 2.25 -21.33
C GLY A 47 -0.80 1.00 -20.67
N GLY A 48 -0.40 0.68 -19.44
CA GLY A 48 -0.72 -0.58 -18.74
C GLY A 48 -1.99 -0.58 -17.91
N ARG A 49 -2.69 0.56 -17.78
CA ARG A 49 -3.81 0.73 -16.84
C ARG A 49 -4.95 -0.27 -17.07
N ALA A 50 -5.36 -0.46 -18.32
CA ALA A 50 -6.49 -1.35 -18.64
C ALA A 50 -6.11 -2.84 -18.50
N GLN A 51 -4.85 -3.19 -18.77
CA GLN A 51 -4.35 -4.56 -18.70
C GLN A 51 -3.83 -4.94 -17.31
N GLY A 52 -3.61 -3.95 -16.43
CA GLY A 52 -3.00 -4.13 -15.12
C GLY A 52 -1.50 -4.45 -15.21
N ASN A 53 -0.77 -3.79 -16.10
CA ASN A 53 0.68 -3.94 -16.20
C ASN A 53 1.35 -3.00 -15.19
N LEU A 54 2.18 -3.56 -14.31
CA LEU A 54 2.89 -2.80 -13.30
C LEU A 54 4.39 -2.76 -13.57
N CYS A 55 5.04 -1.75 -13.01
CA CYS A 55 6.48 -1.69 -12.82
C CYS A 55 6.78 -1.62 -11.32
N LEU A 56 7.65 -2.51 -10.85
CA LEU A 56 8.17 -2.53 -9.49
C LEU A 56 9.58 -1.94 -9.49
N THR A 57 9.77 -0.81 -8.82
CA THR A 57 11.10 -0.22 -8.61
C THR A 57 11.64 -0.62 -7.23
N ARG A 58 12.90 -1.05 -7.15
CA ARG A 58 13.62 -1.25 -5.89
C ARG A 58 14.54 -0.06 -5.64
N LEU A 59 14.48 0.50 -4.44
CA LEU A 59 15.26 1.64 -3.98
C LEU A 59 16.04 1.28 -2.70
N ASP A 60 17.08 2.06 -2.40
CA ASP A 60 17.61 2.17 -1.04
C ASP A 60 16.75 3.13 -0.18
N TYR A 61 17.09 3.26 1.11
CA TYR A 61 16.38 4.17 2.02
C TYR A 61 16.71 5.66 1.83
N ALA A 62 17.69 6.01 0.99
CA ALA A 62 17.90 7.38 0.53
C ALA A 62 17.05 7.70 -0.72
N GLY A 63 16.35 6.71 -1.26
CA GLY A 63 15.50 6.81 -2.44
C GLY A 63 16.27 6.65 -3.75
N ASN A 64 17.51 6.14 -3.75
CA ASN A 64 18.26 5.87 -4.98
C ASN A 64 17.79 4.56 -5.60
N ARG A 65 17.68 4.52 -6.92
CA ARG A 65 17.23 3.32 -7.65
C ARG A 65 18.31 2.24 -7.68
N LEU A 66 17.91 1.03 -7.32
CA LEU A 66 18.72 -0.18 -7.29
C LEU A 66 18.27 -1.25 -8.30
N GLY A 67 17.23 -0.94 -9.08
CA GLY A 67 16.69 -1.84 -10.10
C GLY A 67 15.19 -1.69 -10.31
N HIS A 68 14.67 -2.40 -11.29
CA HIS A 68 13.25 -2.50 -11.59
C HIS A 68 12.86 -3.88 -12.13
N MET A 69 11.56 -4.18 -12.12
CA MET A 69 10.97 -5.42 -12.64
C MET A 69 9.59 -5.12 -13.21
N TYR A 70 9.27 -5.65 -14.39
CA TYR A 70 7.93 -5.50 -14.99
C TYR A 70 7.02 -6.66 -14.59
N LEU A 71 5.75 -6.35 -14.30
CA LEU A 71 4.75 -7.31 -13.83
C LEU A 71 3.48 -7.21 -14.72
N PRO A 72 3.50 -7.76 -15.95
CA PRO A 72 2.36 -7.70 -16.85
C PRO A 72 1.15 -8.46 -16.30
N ARG A 73 -0.03 -7.83 -16.34
CA ARG A 73 -1.31 -8.37 -15.88
C ARG A 73 -1.37 -8.72 -14.39
N PHE A 74 -0.62 -8.01 -13.55
CA PHE A 74 -0.69 -8.20 -12.10
C PHE A 74 -1.85 -7.42 -11.49
N GLY A 75 -2.07 -6.16 -11.90
CA GLY A 75 -3.19 -5.35 -11.44
C GLY A 75 -2.87 -3.86 -11.48
N HIS A 76 -3.38 -3.13 -10.50
CA HIS A 76 -3.28 -1.68 -10.37
C HIS A 76 -2.17 -1.22 -9.40
N GLY A 77 -1.75 -2.10 -8.50
CA GLY A 77 -0.72 -1.87 -7.50
C GLY A 77 -1.20 -1.14 -6.26
N VAL A 78 -2.50 -1.18 -5.92
CA VAL A 78 -3.10 -0.41 -4.79
C VAL A 78 -2.46 -0.74 -3.44
N SER A 79 -1.98 -1.97 -3.24
CA SER A 79 -1.25 -2.34 -2.05
C SER A 79 -0.22 -3.43 -2.33
N MET A 80 0.75 -3.52 -1.42
CA MET A 80 1.81 -4.51 -1.47
C MET A 80 2.33 -4.84 -0.07
N GLY A 81 3.18 -5.85 0.00
CA GLY A 81 3.90 -6.21 1.22
C GLY A 81 5.26 -6.82 0.93
N VAL A 82 6.13 -6.82 1.94
CA VAL A 82 7.38 -7.57 1.93
C VAL A 82 7.32 -8.61 3.03
N GLN A 83 7.71 -9.84 2.72
CA GLN A 83 7.88 -10.93 3.68
C GLN A 83 9.34 -11.38 3.64
N ASN A 84 10.01 -11.33 4.78
CA ASN A 84 11.28 -12.01 4.99
C ASN A 84 10.99 -13.40 5.57
N ALA A 85 11.19 -14.45 4.77
CA ALA A 85 11.05 -15.82 5.24
C ALA A 85 12.20 -16.21 6.17
N SER A 86 12.00 -17.28 6.95
CA SER A 86 12.99 -17.77 7.93
C SER A 86 14.31 -18.22 7.29
N ASP A 87 14.27 -18.64 6.02
CA ASP A 87 15.45 -19.00 5.21
C ASP A 87 16.20 -17.80 4.62
N GLY A 88 15.78 -16.56 4.96
CA GLY A 88 16.34 -15.32 4.45
C GLY A 88 15.79 -14.89 3.09
N THR A 89 14.90 -15.68 2.47
CA THR A 89 14.28 -15.32 1.19
C THR A 89 13.34 -14.12 1.36
N VAL A 90 13.50 -13.12 0.50
CA VAL A 90 12.61 -11.96 0.42
C VAL A 90 11.53 -12.18 -0.63
N TYR A 91 10.28 -12.15 -0.21
CA TYR A 91 9.11 -12.21 -1.07
C TYR A 91 8.39 -10.87 -1.12
N ILE A 92 8.05 -10.44 -2.33
CA ILE A 92 7.20 -9.28 -2.60
C ILE A 92 5.78 -9.79 -2.84
N TRP A 93 4.82 -9.27 -2.09
CA TRP A 93 3.40 -9.55 -2.21
C TRP A 93 2.70 -8.44 -2.96
N THR A 94 1.87 -8.79 -3.94
CA THR A 94 0.96 -7.86 -4.62
C THR A 94 -0.18 -8.65 -5.27
N GLU A 95 -1.11 -7.93 -5.88
CA GLU A 95 -2.20 -8.51 -6.64
C GLU A 95 -1.70 -9.19 -7.93
N ALA A 96 -2.51 -10.09 -8.48
CA ALA A 96 -2.21 -10.84 -9.69
C ALA A 96 -3.48 -11.13 -10.50
N GLN A 97 -3.30 -11.54 -11.75
CA GLN A 97 -4.38 -11.95 -12.66
C GLN A 97 -5.39 -10.82 -12.87
N ALA A 98 -4.89 -9.74 -13.48
CA ALA A 98 -5.66 -8.54 -13.71
C ALA A 98 -6.87 -8.77 -14.63
N VAL A 99 -8.00 -8.19 -14.23
CA VAL A 99 -9.22 -8.00 -15.02
C VAL A 99 -9.60 -6.53 -14.89
N GLN A 100 -9.77 -5.84 -16.03
CA GLN A 100 -10.05 -4.39 -16.06
C GLN A 100 -9.05 -3.56 -15.23
N GLY A 101 -7.79 -3.96 -15.25
CA GLY A 101 -6.72 -3.26 -14.53
C GLY A 101 -6.53 -3.64 -13.07
N TYR A 102 -7.42 -4.44 -12.45
CA TYR A 102 -7.31 -4.83 -11.03
C TYR A 102 -7.10 -6.33 -10.89
N GLY A 103 -6.26 -6.76 -9.94
CA GLY A 103 -5.94 -8.17 -9.74
C GLY A 103 -7.06 -8.93 -9.02
N ASN A 104 -7.43 -10.09 -9.55
CA ASN A 104 -8.42 -10.98 -8.93
C ASN A 104 -7.78 -12.10 -8.09
N GLY A 105 -6.47 -12.11 -7.97
CA GLY A 105 -5.74 -12.99 -7.06
C GLY A 105 -4.63 -12.26 -6.33
N VAL A 106 -4.00 -12.96 -5.41
CA VAL A 106 -2.83 -12.50 -4.65
C VAL A 106 -1.64 -13.38 -5.00
N THR A 107 -0.45 -12.80 -5.14
CA THR A 107 0.75 -13.60 -5.35
C THR A 107 1.94 -13.09 -4.54
N ARG A 108 2.98 -13.92 -4.50
CA ARG A 108 4.30 -13.54 -3.99
C ARG A 108 5.40 -14.00 -4.93
N PHE A 109 6.45 -13.21 -5.08
CA PHE A 109 7.59 -13.52 -5.93
C PHE A 109 8.88 -12.88 -5.41
N ARG A 110 10.03 -13.33 -5.93
CA ARG A 110 11.33 -12.71 -5.66
C ARG A 110 11.60 -11.61 -6.68
N PHE A 111 12.07 -10.47 -6.19
CA PHE A 111 12.59 -9.41 -7.05
C PHE A 111 13.84 -9.89 -7.79
N VAL A 112 13.91 -9.62 -9.09
CA VAL A 112 15.11 -9.77 -9.92
C VAL A 112 15.17 -8.55 -10.81
N ASP A 113 16.33 -7.89 -10.85
CA ASP A 113 16.48 -6.65 -11.62
C ASP A 113 16.44 -6.91 -13.12
N GLY A 114 15.80 -6.01 -13.86
CA GLY A 114 15.74 -6.00 -15.32
C GLY A 114 14.84 -7.06 -15.95
N VAL A 115 14.13 -7.87 -15.16
CA VAL A 115 13.30 -8.95 -15.70
C VAL A 115 11.81 -8.59 -15.75
N THR A 116 11.11 -9.28 -16.64
CA THR A 116 9.64 -9.32 -16.66
C THR A 116 9.16 -10.58 -15.93
N ARG A 117 8.35 -10.42 -14.88
CA ARG A 117 7.68 -11.52 -14.18
C ARG A 117 6.28 -11.72 -14.74
N THR A 118 6.09 -12.80 -15.48
CA THR A 118 4.80 -13.21 -16.02
C THR A 118 4.03 -14.11 -15.05
N LEU A 119 2.72 -14.24 -15.26
CA LEU A 119 1.81 -14.99 -14.38
C LEU A 119 2.13 -16.51 -14.33
N ASP A 120 2.66 -17.09 -15.40
CA ASP A 120 3.11 -18.50 -15.44
C ASP A 120 4.31 -18.78 -14.53
N LYS A 121 4.99 -17.73 -14.04
CA LYS A 121 6.15 -17.82 -13.16
C LYS A 121 5.83 -17.55 -11.70
N VAL A 122 4.55 -17.45 -11.34
CA VAL A 122 4.12 -17.22 -9.95
C VAL A 122 2.95 -18.11 -9.58
N LYS A 123 2.82 -18.41 -8.29
CA LYS A 123 1.63 -19.07 -7.75
C LYS A 123 0.60 -17.99 -7.41
N VAL A 124 -0.47 -17.89 -8.20
CA VAL A 124 -1.63 -17.04 -7.89
C VAL A 124 -2.52 -17.73 -6.86
N ARG A 125 -3.01 -16.97 -5.90
CA ARG A 125 -3.84 -17.42 -4.78
C ARG A 125 -5.20 -16.73 -4.84
N HIS A 126 -6.26 -17.47 -4.58
CA HIS A 126 -7.63 -16.98 -4.52
C HIS A 126 -8.24 -17.32 -3.14
N PRO A 127 -7.87 -16.56 -2.09
CA PRO A 127 -8.23 -16.90 -0.72
C PRO A 127 -9.72 -16.68 -0.40
N ILE A 128 -10.42 -15.88 -1.19
CA ILE A 128 -11.82 -15.53 -0.98
C ILE A 128 -12.60 -15.90 -2.26
N PRO A 129 -13.42 -16.95 -2.23
CA PRO A 129 -14.24 -17.33 -3.39
C PRO A 129 -15.15 -16.20 -3.86
N GLY A 130 -15.21 -15.99 -5.17
CA GLY A 130 -16.05 -14.96 -5.80
C GLY A 130 -15.58 -13.51 -5.59
N SER A 131 -14.41 -13.29 -4.98
CA SER A 131 -13.89 -11.94 -4.80
C SER A 131 -13.17 -11.40 -6.04
N VAL A 132 -13.17 -10.08 -6.17
CA VAL A 132 -12.39 -9.32 -7.15
C VAL A 132 -11.56 -8.24 -6.45
N ASN A 133 -10.60 -7.65 -7.17
CA ASN A 133 -9.74 -6.57 -6.66
C ASN A 133 -9.02 -6.94 -5.36
N ASN A 134 -8.33 -8.08 -5.36
CA ASN A 134 -7.66 -8.67 -4.21
C ASN A 134 -6.27 -8.02 -3.99
N GLN A 135 -6.19 -7.14 -3.01
CA GLN A 135 -5.06 -6.26 -2.73
C GLN A 135 -4.47 -6.67 -1.38
N PRO A 136 -3.20 -7.16 -1.30
CA PRO A 136 -2.62 -7.65 -0.05
C PRO A 136 -1.86 -6.58 0.74
N SER A 137 -1.81 -6.73 2.07
CA SER A 137 -0.91 -6.00 2.97
C SER A 137 -0.37 -6.96 4.04
N VAL A 138 0.95 -6.98 4.23
CA VAL A 138 1.63 -7.93 5.11
C VAL A 138 2.12 -7.22 6.38
N CYS A 139 1.82 -7.79 7.54
CA CYS A 139 2.41 -7.40 8.81
C CYS A 139 3.36 -8.50 9.29
N THR A 140 4.66 -8.33 9.05
CA THR A 140 5.69 -9.29 9.48
C THR A 140 5.83 -9.38 10.99
N ALA A 141 5.55 -8.29 11.71
CA ALA A 141 5.63 -8.27 13.18
C ALA A 141 4.60 -9.16 13.88
N THR A 142 3.47 -9.46 13.23
CA THR A 142 2.45 -10.36 13.76
C THR A 142 2.21 -11.61 12.91
N GLY A 143 2.98 -11.79 11.84
CA GLY A 143 2.79 -12.92 10.93
C GLY A 143 1.40 -12.94 10.28
N ARG A 144 0.86 -11.76 9.91
CA ARG A 144 -0.49 -11.64 9.33
C ARG A 144 -0.49 -11.05 7.94
N ILE A 145 -1.49 -11.42 7.14
CA ILE A 145 -1.80 -10.79 5.86
C ILE A 145 -3.27 -10.36 5.84
N ALA A 146 -3.51 -9.10 5.50
CA ALA A 146 -4.84 -8.60 5.18
C ALA A 146 -5.02 -8.59 3.67
N VAL A 147 -6.17 -9.01 3.18
CA VAL A 147 -6.57 -8.88 1.78
C VAL A 147 -7.80 -7.98 1.71
N ARG A 148 -7.61 -6.77 1.18
CA ARG A 148 -8.72 -5.95 0.74
C ARG A 148 -9.28 -6.55 -0.54
N HIS A 149 -10.59 -6.68 -0.62
CA HIS A 149 -11.26 -7.33 -1.74
C HIS A 149 -12.68 -6.79 -1.91
N ARG A 150 -13.34 -7.11 -3.01
CA ARG A 150 -14.76 -6.83 -3.22
C ARG A 150 -15.55 -8.12 -3.43
N VAL A 151 -16.70 -8.21 -2.79
CA VAL A 151 -17.74 -9.22 -3.06
C VAL A 151 -19.02 -8.48 -3.40
N SER A 152 -19.61 -8.80 -4.56
CA SER A 152 -20.81 -8.10 -5.08
C SER A 152 -20.66 -6.57 -5.09
N GLY A 153 -19.46 -6.09 -5.45
CA GLY A 153 -19.14 -4.65 -5.50
C GLY A 153 -18.75 -4.03 -4.16
N THR A 154 -19.04 -4.65 -3.02
CA THR A 154 -18.78 -4.06 -1.70
C THR A 154 -17.36 -4.34 -1.21
N PRO A 155 -16.56 -3.31 -0.87
CA PRO A 155 -15.20 -3.50 -0.37
C PRO A 155 -15.17 -4.02 1.07
N ARG A 156 -14.30 -4.98 1.33
CA ARG A 156 -14.09 -5.63 2.62
C ARG A 156 -12.61 -5.89 2.87
N TYR A 157 -12.27 -6.16 4.11
CA TYR A 157 -10.98 -6.70 4.51
C TYR A 157 -11.18 -8.09 5.10
N ARG A 158 -10.29 -9.02 4.75
CA ARG A 158 -10.16 -10.28 5.47
C ARG A 158 -8.71 -10.49 5.88
N VAL A 159 -8.49 -10.88 7.13
CA VAL A 159 -7.16 -11.05 7.72
C VAL A 159 -6.90 -12.53 7.97
N TYR A 160 -5.72 -13.00 7.61
CA TYR A 160 -5.28 -14.38 7.76
C TYR A 160 -3.96 -14.45 8.52
N ASP A 161 -3.70 -15.61 9.09
CA ASP A 161 -2.34 -16.03 9.41
C ASP A 161 -1.51 -16.14 8.11
N LEU A 162 -0.30 -15.58 8.11
CA LEU A 162 0.53 -15.50 6.91
C LEU A 162 1.08 -16.87 6.49
N ASP A 163 1.42 -17.74 7.44
CA ASP A 163 1.99 -19.05 7.12
C ASP A 163 0.92 -20.00 6.57
N ALA A 164 -0.28 -20.01 7.16
CA ALA A 164 -1.44 -20.71 6.61
C ALA A 164 -1.77 -20.21 5.19
N PHE A 165 -1.79 -18.88 4.99
CA PHE A 165 -2.03 -18.28 3.68
C PHE A 165 -0.98 -18.67 2.63
N VAL A 166 0.29 -18.77 3.05
CA VAL A 166 1.39 -19.22 2.18
C VAL A 166 1.22 -20.69 1.78
N ALA A 167 0.86 -21.54 2.74
CA ALA A 167 0.57 -22.96 2.54
C ALA A 167 -0.67 -23.18 1.64
N GLY A 168 -1.53 -22.17 1.52
CA GLY A 168 -2.75 -22.23 0.73
C GLY A 168 -3.95 -22.71 1.51
N ASP A 169 -3.87 -22.69 2.85
CA ASP A 169 -5.00 -22.89 3.73
C ASP A 169 -5.70 -21.55 3.96
N TYR A 170 -6.92 -21.45 3.44
CA TYR A 170 -7.78 -20.27 3.59
C TYR A 170 -9.05 -20.60 4.37
N SER A 171 -9.14 -21.79 4.97
CA SER A 171 -10.32 -22.27 5.69
C SER A 171 -10.63 -21.44 6.93
N THR A 172 -9.59 -20.93 7.58
CA THR A 172 -9.68 -20.10 8.79
C THR A 172 -9.17 -18.70 8.47
N HIS A 173 -9.95 -17.69 8.88
CA HIS A 173 -9.54 -16.30 8.86
C HIS A 173 -9.62 -15.73 10.28
N LEU A 174 -8.74 -14.77 10.58
CA LEU A 174 -8.66 -14.10 11.88
C LEU A 174 -9.70 -12.99 12.02
N ALA A 175 -10.09 -12.37 10.90
CA ALA A 175 -11.09 -11.31 10.87
C ALA A 175 -11.67 -11.14 9.47
N ASP A 176 -12.92 -10.69 9.39
CA ASP A 176 -13.61 -10.29 8.16
C ASP A 176 -14.60 -9.16 8.45
N PHE A 177 -14.38 -7.99 7.86
CA PHE A 177 -15.17 -6.79 8.16
C PHE A 177 -15.28 -5.86 6.95
N PRO A 178 -16.36 -5.05 6.85
CA PRO A 178 -16.52 -4.09 5.76
C PRO A 178 -15.45 -3.00 5.81
N GLN A 179 -15.05 -2.49 4.64
CA GLN A 179 -14.31 -1.24 4.58
C GLN A 179 -15.24 -0.08 4.95
N THR A 180 -14.91 0.63 6.03
CA THR A 180 -15.66 1.83 6.45
C THR A 180 -14.70 2.97 6.77
N GLY A 181 -15.22 4.20 6.77
CA GLY A 181 -14.54 5.35 7.37
C GLY A 181 -13.22 5.79 6.70
N ALA A 182 -12.94 5.36 5.46
CA ALA A 182 -11.71 5.76 4.76
C ALA A 182 -11.61 7.29 4.58
N HIS A 183 -12.73 7.94 4.27
CA HIS A 183 -12.87 9.39 4.09
C HIS A 183 -14.24 9.85 4.62
N PRO A 184 -14.42 11.12 5.07
CA PRO A 184 -15.74 11.66 5.45
C PRO A 184 -16.74 11.69 4.29
N ASP A 185 -16.27 12.03 3.10
CA ASP A 185 -17.00 11.89 1.84
C ASP A 185 -16.73 10.50 1.23
N PRO A 186 -17.74 9.62 1.09
CA PRO A 186 -17.57 8.27 0.56
C PRO A 186 -17.22 8.21 -0.93
N ASP A 187 -17.41 9.29 -1.69
CA ASP A 187 -17.12 9.33 -3.13
C ASP A 187 -15.64 9.62 -3.41
N VAL A 188 -14.89 10.06 -2.39
CA VAL A 188 -13.44 10.28 -2.50
C VAL A 188 -12.71 8.93 -2.60
N PRO A 189 -11.79 8.78 -3.57
CA PRO A 189 -11.15 7.50 -3.84
C PRO A 189 -10.25 7.05 -2.69
N PHE A 190 -10.27 5.72 -2.49
CA PHE A 190 -9.35 5.00 -1.64
C PHE A 190 -8.01 4.81 -2.36
N GLN A 191 -6.91 5.04 -1.64
CA GLN A 191 -5.56 5.13 -2.20
C GLN A 191 -4.55 4.19 -1.53
N GLY A 192 -5.00 3.29 -0.66
CA GLY A 192 -4.17 2.23 -0.08
C GLY A 192 -4.37 2.03 1.41
N TYR A 193 -3.74 0.99 1.94
CA TYR A 193 -3.83 0.64 3.36
C TYR A 193 -2.59 -0.13 3.84
N ALA A 194 -2.40 -0.17 5.15
CA ALA A 194 -1.37 -0.95 5.81
C ALA A 194 -1.92 -1.67 7.05
N LEU A 195 -1.59 -2.95 7.20
CA LEU A 195 -1.88 -3.75 8.39
C LEU A 195 -0.75 -3.63 9.42
N HIS A 196 -1.09 -3.39 10.69
CA HIS A 196 -0.16 -3.47 11.81
C HIS A 196 -0.85 -3.97 13.08
N GLY A 197 -0.42 -5.12 13.60
CA GLY A 197 -0.98 -5.64 14.83
C GLY A 197 -2.48 -5.93 14.69
N ASP A 198 -3.27 -5.32 15.58
CA ASP A 198 -4.74 -5.35 15.56
C ASP A 198 -5.37 -4.12 14.87
N HIS A 199 -4.56 -3.36 14.13
CA HIS A 199 -4.93 -2.11 13.48
C HIS A 199 -4.79 -2.18 11.95
N LEU A 200 -5.74 -1.59 11.24
CA LEU A 200 -5.69 -1.39 9.79
C LEU A 200 -5.78 0.10 9.47
N TYR A 201 -4.71 0.65 8.90
CA TYR A 201 -4.63 2.05 8.50
C TYR A 201 -5.01 2.22 7.04
N GLN A 202 -5.84 3.20 6.72
CA GLN A 202 -6.31 3.47 5.37
C GLN A 202 -5.92 4.88 4.93
N LEU A 203 -5.76 5.07 3.62
CA LEU A 203 -5.54 6.34 2.96
C LEU A 203 -6.61 6.55 1.89
N ALA A 204 -7.16 7.75 1.85
CA ALA A 204 -8.08 8.19 0.80
C ALA A 204 -7.85 9.67 0.50
N GLY A 205 -8.16 10.10 -0.72
CA GLY A 205 -7.96 11.47 -1.17
C GLY A 205 -7.75 11.54 -2.68
N THR A 206 -7.96 12.72 -3.25
CA THR A 206 -7.69 12.98 -4.67
C THR A 206 -6.39 13.76 -4.85
N ALA A 207 -5.89 13.78 -6.08
CA ALA A 207 -4.92 14.77 -6.52
C ALA A 207 -5.43 16.20 -6.27
N TYR A 208 -4.51 17.16 -6.14
CA TYR A 208 -4.89 18.57 -6.27
C TYR A 208 -5.56 18.86 -7.60
N ASP A 209 -6.62 19.65 -7.51
CA ASP A 209 -7.48 20.09 -8.60
C ASP A 209 -8.05 21.47 -8.25
N ASP A 210 -7.97 22.43 -9.15
CA ASP A 210 -8.30 23.83 -8.84
C ASP A 210 -9.78 24.02 -8.48
N ALA A 211 -10.67 23.17 -8.97
CA ALA A 211 -12.11 23.28 -8.74
C ALA A 211 -12.57 22.51 -7.50
N THR A 212 -12.05 21.30 -7.29
CA THR A 212 -12.60 20.34 -6.33
C THR A 212 -11.67 20.03 -5.15
N ASN A 213 -10.36 20.25 -5.32
CA ASN A 213 -9.37 19.98 -4.28
C ASN A 213 -8.18 20.96 -4.37
N PRO A 214 -8.41 22.28 -4.23
CA PRO A 214 -7.42 23.28 -4.55
C PRO A 214 -6.26 23.24 -3.54
N ARG A 215 -5.05 23.55 -4.02
CA ARG A 215 -3.84 23.58 -3.20
C ARG A 215 -3.94 24.53 -2.01
N SER A 216 -4.64 25.66 -2.16
CA SER A 216 -4.88 26.63 -1.08
C SER A 216 -5.67 26.04 0.10
N GLY A 217 -6.47 25.00 -0.13
CA GLY A 217 -7.18 24.25 0.91
C GLY A 217 -6.35 23.14 1.58
N HIS A 218 -5.08 23.00 1.20
CA HIS A 218 -4.14 21.96 1.68
C HIS A 218 -4.55 20.51 1.37
N GLY A 219 -5.63 20.31 0.62
CA GLY A 219 -6.08 19.02 0.11
C GLY A 219 -7.03 18.26 1.01
N ASN A 220 -7.63 17.22 0.44
CA ASN A 220 -8.62 16.34 1.07
C ASN A 220 -8.06 14.94 1.44
N ALA A 221 -6.75 14.78 1.63
CA ALA A 221 -6.21 13.48 2.02
C ALA A 221 -6.56 13.15 3.47
N TYR A 222 -7.11 11.97 3.73
CA TYR A 222 -7.43 11.46 5.07
C TYR A 222 -6.70 10.15 5.36
N LEU A 223 -6.29 10.02 6.62
CA LEU A 223 -5.87 8.77 7.22
C LEU A 223 -6.98 8.29 8.15
N SER A 224 -7.23 6.99 8.18
CA SER A 224 -8.11 6.39 9.18
C SER A 224 -7.54 5.08 9.72
N CYS A 225 -8.00 4.67 10.89
CA CYS A 225 -7.59 3.45 11.56
C CYS A 225 -8.83 2.65 11.96
N LEU A 226 -8.86 1.37 11.58
CA LEU A 226 -9.88 0.40 12.01
C LEU A 226 -9.28 -0.59 13.01
N ASP A 227 -10.05 -1.01 14.01
CA ASP A 227 -9.77 -2.21 14.80
C ASP A 227 -10.13 -3.43 13.95
N ILE A 228 -9.19 -4.36 13.72
CA ILE A 228 -9.45 -5.49 12.82
C ILE A 228 -10.40 -6.54 13.42
N ARG A 229 -10.51 -6.62 14.75
CA ARG A 229 -11.33 -7.63 15.44
C ARG A 229 -12.81 -7.27 15.33
N THR A 230 -13.11 -5.98 15.28
CA THR A 230 -14.49 -5.46 15.31
C THR A 230 -14.89 -4.73 14.03
N GLY A 231 -13.93 -4.29 13.21
CA GLY A 231 -14.16 -3.39 12.08
C GLY A 231 -14.48 -1.95 12.47
N LYS A 232 -14.41 -1.61 13.76
CA LYS A 232 -14.77 -0.27 14.27
C LYS A 232 -13.74 0.77 13.81
N LEU A 233 -14.24 1.93 13.34
CA LEU A 233 -13.41 3.12 13.14
C LEU A 233 -12.92 3.65 14.48
N LEU A 234 -11.60 3.62 14.68
CA LEU A 234 -10.95 4.11 15.89
C LEU A 234 -10.56 5.58 15.79
N GLN A 235 -10.10 6.00 14.62
CA GLN A 235 -9.69 7.37 14.36
C GLN A 235 -9.76 7.69 12.87
N ARG A 236 -10.02 8.95 12.53
CA ARG A 236 -9.92 9.49 11.17
C ARG A 236 -9.48 10.94 11.23
N GLU A 237 -8.40 11.27 10.52
CA GLU A 237 -7.79 12.59 10.53
C GLU A 237 -7.47 13.05 9.11
N ARG A 238 -7.73 14.33 8.82
CA ARG A 238 -7.20 14.95 7.60
C ARG A 238 -5.70 15.12 7.76
N THR A 239 -4.93 14.79 6.73
CA THR A 239 -3.48 15.00 6.75
C THR A 239 -3.08 16.10 5.78
N GLU A 240 -2.30 17.05 6.27
CA GLU A 240 -1.66 18.10 5.46
C GLU A 240 -0.22 17.73 5.06
N ALA A 241 0.19 16.47 5.25
CA ALA A 241 1.52 16.02 4.84
C ALA A 241 1.78 16.37 3.37
N GLY A 242 2.87 17.07 3.08
CA GLY A 242 3.21 17.50 1.73
C GLY A 242 2.27 18.54 1.12
N TYR A 243 1.54 19.33 1.90
CA TYR A 243 0.64 20.38 1.37
C TYR A 243 1.34 21.38 0.43
N SER A 244 2.66 21.56 0.61
CA SER A 244 3.48 22.44 -0.20
C SER A 244 3.91 21.85 -1.55
N LEU A 245 3.52 20.61 -1.88
CA LEU A 245 3.76 20.04 -3.21
C LEU A 245 2.95 20.79 -4.29
N ASP A 246 3.47 20.78 -5.52
CA ASP A 246 2.86 21.42 -6.69
C ASP A 246 1.65 20.64 -7.21
N HIS A 247 1.83 19.33 -7.33
CA HIS A 247 0.80 18.33 -7.46
C HIS A 247 0.89 17.44 -6.21
N ARG A 248 -0.24 17.02 -5.67
CA ARG A 248 -0.29 16.19 -4.47
C ARG A 248 -1.38 15.16 -4.60
N GLU A 249 -1.00 13.92 -4.91
CA GLU A 249 -1.89 12.77 -4.93
C GLU A 249 -1.43 11.75 -3.88
N PRO A 250 -2.30 11.29 -2.97
CA PRO A 250 -1.95 10.27 -1.99
C PRO A 250 -1.85 8.88 -2.63
N GLU A 251 -0.78 8.15 -2.34
CA GLU A 251 -0.41 6.90 -3.05
C GLU A 251 0.21 5.87 -2.09
N GLY A 252 -0.63 5.11 -1.41
CA GLY A 252 -0.24 3.99 -0.55
C GLY A 252 0.21 4.34 0.87
N LEU A 253 0.17 3.30 1.72
CA LEU A 253 0.65 3.31 3.10
C LEU A 253 1.60 2.13 3.34
N ALA A 254 2.54 2.30 4.26
CA ALA A 254 3.38 1.21 4.75
C ALA A 254 3.75 1.40 6.23
N ILE A 255 4.04 0.30 6.91
CA ILE A 255 4.49 0.33 8.31
C ILE A 255 5.98 -0.03 8.35
N ARG A 256 6.71 0.60 9.27
CA ARG A 256 8.08 0.26 9.59
C ARG A 256 8.23 0.16 11.11
N HIS A 257 8.97 -0.83 11.59
CA HIS A 257 9.18 -1.11 13.01
C HIS A 257 10.61 -0.76 13.47
N LYS A 258 11.61 -1.00 12.62
CA LYS A 258 13.02 -0.71 12.92
C LYS A 258 13.29 0.79 12.99
N GLY A 259 13.87 1.21 14.11
CA GLY A 259 14.11 2.61 14.44
C GLY A 259 12.87 3.34 14.98
N GLY A 260 11.89 2.58 15.49
CA GLY A 260 10.63 3.06 16.04
C GLY A 260 9.47 2.83 15.08
N LEU A 261 8.33 2.40 15.63
CA LEU A 261 7.08 2.17 14.89
C LEU A 261 6.62 3.46 14.19
N ARG A 262 6.37 3.38 12.88
CA ARG A 262 6.00 4.52 12.03
C ARG A 262 5.02 4.10 10.95
N LEU A 263 4.04 4.95 10.69
CA LEU A 263 3.11 4.85 9.55
C LEU A 263 3.60 5.78 8.46
N TYR A 264 4.00 5.22 7.34
CA TYR A 264 4.47 5.95 6.18
C TYR A 264 3.34 6.20 5.18
N LEU A 265 3.37 7.38 4.57
CA LEU A 265 2.44 7.89 3.56
C LEU A 265 3.23 8.25 2.29
N GLY A 266 2.79 7.73 1.15
CA GLY A 266 3.31 8.09 -0.17
C GLY A 266 2.51 9.23 -0.80
N LEU A 267 3.21 10.13 -1.50
CA LEU A 267 2.59 11.23 -2.25
C LEU A 267 3.25 11.35 -3.63
N ALA A 268 2.46 11.44 -4.69
CA ALA A 268 2.92 11.85 -6.02
C ALA A 268 2.97 13.38 -6.15
N SER A 269 3.89 13.88 -6.97
CA SER A 269 4.07 15.30 -7.27
C SER A 269 4.77 15.52 -8.62
N GLY A 270 4.96 16.78 -9.02
CA GLY A 270 5.50 17.14 -10.35
C GLY A 270 4.47 16.95 -11.48
N ALA A 271 4.84 17.30 -12.70
CA ALA A 271 3.95 17.23 -13.87
C ALA A 271 3.72 15.79 -14.36
N GLU A 272 2.63 15.57 -15.11
CA GLU A 272 2.42 14.32 -15.85
C GLU A 272 3.60 14.03 -16.79
N GLY A 273 4.02 12.77 -16.89
CA GLY A 273 5.23 12.39 -17.64
C GLY A 273 6.56 12.75 -16.96
N ALA A 274 6.53 13.47 -15.84
CA ALA A 274 7.69 13.83 -15.03
C ALA A 274 7.42 13.68 -13.52
N ARG A 275 6.56 12.71 -13.15
CA ARG A 275 6.15 12.51 -11.75
C ARG A 275 7.35 12.20 -10.87
N THR A 276 7.32 12.76 -9.68
CA THR A 276 8.25 12.47 -8.58
C THR A 276 7.44 12.02 -7.37
N PHE A 277 8.08 11.34 -6.42
CA PHE A 277 7.42 10.88 -5.21
C PHE A 277 8.05 11.47 -3.95
N SER A 278 7.23 11.64 -2.93
CA SER A 278 7.65 11.99 -1.57
C SER A 278 7.10 10.96 -0.60
N ILE A 279 7.81 10.74 0.50
CA ILE A 279 7.35 9.87 1.58
C ILE A 279 7.43 10.64 2.89
N TYR A 280 6.32 10.63 3.63
CA TYR A 280 6.19 11.18 4.97
C TYR A 280 5.90 10.06 5.96
N TYR A 281 6.05 10.30 7.27
CA TYR A 281 5.59 9.37 8.29
C TYR A 281 4.99 10.03 9.51
N LYS A 282 4.10 9.32 10.19
CA LYS A 282 3.66 9.60 11.56
C LYS A 282 4.39 8.67 12.52
N PRO A 283 5.12 9.21 13.52
CA PRO A 283 5.75 8.37 14.53
C PRO A 283 4.72 7.81 15.50
N TYR A 284 4.95 6.59 15.97
CA TYR A 284 4.32 6.12 17.20
C TYR A 284 4.91 6.88 18.39
N THR A 285 4.03 7.37 19.26
CA THR A 285 4.40 7.92 20.56
C THR A 285 3.71 7.06 21.61
N PRO A 286 4.44 6.38 22.51
CA PRO A 286 3.84 5.68 23.62
C PRO A 286 2.97 6.63 24.46
N PRO A 287 1.87 6.14 25.07
CA PRO A 287 1.14 6.93 26.06
C PRO A 287 2.11 7.45 27.13
N GLN A 288 2.00 8.72 27.50
CA GLN A 288 2.71 9.23 28.66
C GLN A 288 2.11 8.58 29.91
N SER A 289 2.95 7.92 30.70
CA SER A 289 2.60 7.28 31.99
C SER A 289 2.25 8.32 33.04
#